data_AF-A0A921T9R1-F1
#
_entry.id   AF-A0A921T9R1-F1
#
_cell.length_a   1.000
_cell.length_b   1.000
_cell.length_c   1.000
_cell.angle_alpha   90.00
_cell.angle_beta   90.00
_cell.angle_gamma   90.00
#
_symmetry.space_group_name_H-M   'P 1'
#
loop_
_entity.id
_entity.type
_entity.pdbx_description
1 polymer ?
#
loop_
_entity_poly.entity_id
_entity_poly.type
_entity_poly.pdbx_seq_one_letter_code
_entity_poly.pdbx_strand_id
1 'polypeptide(L)'
;MSKYTEAITEAVKALESAEKSHQIASERLSTVRGHAGQQGYSVAVNGVTVAVSTCDSRTYQGTLIRGREMIHLGALKALGAELQTAADRVRDCRAHLAAIVIA
;
A
#
# COMPACT_ATOMS: atom_id res chain seq x y z
N MET A 1 7.56 26.01 25.18
CA MET A 1 6.30 25.23 25.18
C MET A 1 6.35 24.26 26.35
N SER A 2 5.22 23.76 26.84
CA SER A 2 5.22 22.68 27.84
C SER A 2 5.68 21.38 27.17
N LYS A 3 6.41 20.51 27.89
CA LYS A 3 6.78 19.16 27.41
C LYS A 3 5.57 18.37 26.91
N TYR A 4 4.39 18.62 27.50
CA TYR A 4 3.12 18.01 27.10
C TYR A 4 2.66 18.47 25.70
N THR A 5 2.81 19.76 25.40
CA THR A 5 2.49 20.33 24.08
C THR A 5 3.42 19.80 22.99
N GLU A 6 4.71 19.61 23.31
CA GLU A 6 5.69 19.02 22.39
C GLU A 6 5.35 17.56 22.07
N ALA A 7 5.05 16.74 23.09
CA ALA A 7 4.67 15.35 22.92
C ALA A 7 3.40 15.17 22.05
N ILE A 8 2.37 16.00 22.28
CA ILE A 8 1.16 15.99 21.44
C ILE A 8 1.50 16.35 19.99
N THR A 9 2.32 17.39 19.79
CA THR A 9 2.68 17.85 18.44
C THR A 9 3.43 16.77 17.66
N GLU A 10 4.36 16.07 18.31
CA GLU A 10 5.09 14.95 17.70
C GLU A 10 4.17 13.77 17.37
N ALA A 11 3.28 13.40 18.30
CA ALA A 11 2.31 12.32 18.08
C ALA A 11 1.34 12.63 16.92
N VAL A 12 0.88 13.88 16.79
CA VAL A 12 0.05 14.32 15.67
C VAL A 12 0.81 14.23 14.35
N LYS A 13 2.05 14.70 14.27
CA LYS A 13 2.88 14.58 13.05
C LYS A 13 3.10 13.12 12.65
N ALA A 14 3.32 12.24 13.63
CA ALA A 14 3.47 10.80 13.37
C ALA A 14 2.16 10.21 12.80
N LEU A 15 1.01 10.59 13.36
CA LEU A 15 -0.30 10.16 12.87
C LEU A 15 -0.55 10.65 11.44
N GLU A 16 -0.33 11.93 11.15
CA GLU A 16 -0.50 12.48 9.79
C GLU A 16 0.38 11.75 8.76
N SER A 17 1.63 11.45 9.13
CA SER A 17 2.55 10.68 8.28
C SER A 17 2.05 9.25 8.03
N ALA A 18 1.50 8.59 9.07
CA ALA A 18 0.92 7.25 8.95
C ALA A 18 -0.33 7.26 8.06
N GLU A 19 -1.21 8.25 8.21
CA GLU A 19 -2.43 8.40 7.41
C GLU A 19 -2.10 8.67 5.93
N LYS A 20 -1.11 9.52 5.66
CA LYS A 20 -0.60 9.75 4.31
C LYS A 20 -0.05 8.46 3.69
N SER A 21 0.71 7.69 4.46
CA SER A 21 1.27 6.40 3.99
C SER A 21 0.16 5.40 3.69
N HIS A 22 -0.88 5.33 4.52
CA HIS A 22 -2.07 4.50 4.28
C HIS A 22 -2.80 4.90 3.01
N GLN A 23 -2.99 6.20 2.78
CA GLN A 23 -3.62 6.72 1.56
C GLN A 23 -2.84 6.31 0.31
N ILE A 24 -1.50 6.48 0.31
CA ILE A 24 -0.64 6.09 -0.82
C ILE A 24 -0.73 4.57 -1.08
N ALA A 25 -0.71 3.74 -0.04
CA ALA A 25 -0.84 2.29 -0.19
C ALA A 25 -2.21 1.90 -0.78
N SER A 26 -3.28 2.57 -0.36
CA SER A 26 -4.64 2.37 -0.86
C SER A 26 -4.75 2.72 -2.35
N GLU A 27 -4.22 3.87 -2.75
CA GLU A 27 -4.20 4.33 -4.14
C GLU A 27 -3.40 3.38 -5.04
N ARG A 28 -2.24 2.90 -4.58
CA ARG A 28 -1.43 1.92 -5.32
C ARG A 28 -2.15 0.60 -5.50
N LEU A 29 -2.80 0.08 -4.46
CA LEU A 29 -3.61 -1.14 -4.56
C LEU A 29 -4.79 -0.96 -5.52
N SER A 30 -5.49 0.18 -5.43
CA SER A 30 -6.61 0.52 -6.31
C SER A 30 -6.19 0.58 -7.78
N THR A 31 -5.04 1.22 -8.05
CA THR A 31 -4.46 1.32 -9.39
C THR A 31 -4.18 -0.06 -9.98
N VAL A 32 -3.51 -0.94 -9.23
CA VAL A 32 -3.22 -2.30 -9.70
C VAL A 32 -4.49 -3.12 -9.91
N ARG A 33 -5.50 -3.00 -9.02
CA ARG A 33 -6.81 -3.62 -9.22
C ARG A 33 -7.47 -3.16 -10.51
N GLY A 34 -7.37 -1.88 -10.84
CA GLY A 34 -7.93 -1.29 -12.06
C GLY A 34 -7.38 -1.87 -13.36
N HIS A 35 -6.15 -2.41 -13.35
CA HIS A 35 -5.55 -3.03 -14.54
C HIS A 35 -6.11 -4.42 -14.87
N ALA A 36 -6.91 -5.04 -13.98
CA ALA A 36 -7.57 -6.34 -14.15
C ALA A 36 -6.63 -7.44 -14.67
N GLY A 37 -5.36 -7.37 -14.30
CA GLY A 37 -4.31 -8.14 -14.94
C GLY A 37 -3.97 -7.62 -16.32
N GLN A 38 -4.91 -7.38 -17.26
CA GLN A 38 -4.78 -7.40 -18.74
C GLN A 38 -4.09 -6.23 -19.46
N GLN A 39 -4.02 -5.03 -18.87
CA GLN A 39 -3.57 -3.83 -19.62
C GLN A 39 -2.05 -3.61 -19.68
N GLY A 40 -1.30 -4.42 -18.94
CA GLY A 40 0.14 -4.24 -18.76
C GLY A 40 0.43 -3.05 -17.84
N TYR A 41 1.28 -3.26 -16.84
CA TYR A 41 1.64 -2.27 -15.84
C TYR A 41 2.93 -2.66 -15.13
N SER A 42 3.60 -1.69 -14.52
CA SER A 42 4.73 -1.93 -13.64
C SER A 42 4.45 -1.34 -12.28
N VAL A 43 4.67 -2.11 -11.22
CA VAL A 43 4.51 -1.65 -9.84
C VAL A 43 5.72 -2.03 -9.00
N ALA A 44 6.28 -1.08 -8.27
CA ALA A 44 7.25 -1.38 -7.23
C ALA A 44 6.53 -1.80 -5.95
N VAL A 45 6.95 -2.88 -5.30
CA VAL A 45 6.50 -3.29 -3.97
C VAL A 45 7.72 -3.59 -3.13
N ASN A 46 7.91 -2.87 -2.01
CA ASN A 46 9.08 -3.02 -1.13
C ASN A 46 10.44 -3.01 -1.87
N GLY A 47 10.59 -2.14 -2.88
CA GLY A 47 11.81 -2.03 -3.68
C GLY A 47 11.94 -3.05 -4.82
N VAL A 48 11.02 -4.00 -4.95
CA VAL A 48 10.96 -4.96 -6.06
C VAL A 48 10.00 -4.47 -7.12
N THR A 49 10.47 -4.29 -8.35
CA THR A 49 9.61 -3.93 -9.49
C THR A 49 9.00 -5.18 -10.11
N VAL A 50 7.68 -5.24 -10.11
CA VAL A 50 6.88 -6.25 -10.80
C VAL A 50 6.32 -5.65 -12.07
N ALA A 51 6.73 -6.18 -13.23
CA ALA A 51 6.23 -5.76 -14.53
C ALA A 51 5.32 -6.84 -15.13
N VAL A 52 4.11 -6.44 -15.48
CA VAL A 52 3.11 -7.24 -16.20
C VAL A 52 3.01 -6.68 -17.60
N SER A 53 3.28 -7.48 -18.64
CA SER A 53 3.15 -7.03 -20.03
C SER A 53 1.68 -6.97 -20.47
N THR A 54 1.36 -6.14 -21.46
CA THR A 54 0.04 -6.11 -22.10
C THR A 54 -0.25 -7.45 -22.78
N CYS A 55 -1.48 -7.94 -22.66
CA CYS A 55 -1.90 -9.17 -23.32
C CYS A 55 -2.34 -8.87 -24.76
N ASP A 56 -1.63 -9.40 -25.75
CA ASP A 56 -2.11 -9.45 -27.13
C ASP A 56 -2.67 -10.84 -27.43
N SER A 57 -4.00 -10.93 -27.54
CA SER A 57 -4.74 -12.15 -27.85
C SER A 57 -4.25 -12.92 -29.09
N ARG A 58 -3.54 -12.26 -30.02
CA ARG A 58 -3.05 -12.89 -31.27
C ARG A 58 -1.69 -13.58 -31.10
N THR A 59 -0.92 -13.20 -30.10
CA THR A 59 0.48 -13.62 -29.94
C THR A 59 0.78 -14.24 -28.57
N TYR A 60 -0.10 -14.06 -27.58
CA TYR A 60 0.12 -14.56 -26.23
C TYR A 60 -0.30 -16.04 -26.08
N GLN A 61 0.66 -16.90 -25.70
CA GLN A 61 0.40 -18.31 -25.41
C GLN A 61 -0.38 -18.48 -24.09
N GLY A 62 -1.31 -19.44 -24.02
CA GLY A 62 -2.14 -19.68 -22.84
C GLY A 62 -1.38 -19.99 -21.54
N THR A 63 -0.21 -20.62 -21.62
CA THR A 63 0.69 -20.85 -20.47
C THR A 63 1.27 -19.54 -19.91
N LEU A 64 1.58 -18.58 -20.78
CA LEU A 64 2.05 -17.24 -20.38
C LEU A 64 0.93 -16.42 -19.73
N ILE A 65 -0.34 -16.64 -20.11
CA ILE A 65 -1.50 -16.02 -19.47
C ILE A 65 -1.59 -16.42 -17.99
N ARG A 66 -1.45 -17.71 -17.66
CA ARG A 66 -1.48 -18.17 -16.25
C ARG A 66 -0.33 -17.61 -15.42
N GLY A 67 0.89 -17.60 -15.96
CA GLY A 67 2.05 -17.02 -15.26
C GLY A 67 1.82 -15.54 -14.92
N ARG A 68 1.16 -14.82 -15.82
CA ARG A 68 0.82 -13.41 -15.66
C ARG A 68 -0.29 -13.16 -14.63
N GLU A 69 -1.34 -13.99 -14.61
CA GLU A 69 -2.36 -13.97 -13.57
C GLU A 69 -1.71 -14.17 -12.19
N MET A 70 -0.75 -15.10 -12.09
CA MET A 70 -0.01 -15.34 -10.85
C MET A 70 0.83 -14.13 -10.43
N ILE A 71 1.52 -13.46 -11.36
CA ILE A 71 2.26 -12.23 -11.08
C ILE A 71 1.31 -11.11 -10.61
N HIS A 72 0.15 -10.96 -11.27
CA HIS A 72 -0.86 -9.99 -10.89
C HIS A 72 -1.42 -10.25 -9.48
N LEU A 73 -1.78 -11.50 -9.20
CA LEU A 73 -2.24 -11.93 -7.87
C LEU A 73 -1.16 -11.72 -6.79
N GLY A 74 0.10 -11.98 -7.14
CA GLY A 74 1.25 -11.72 -6.26
C GLY A 74 1.38 -10.22 -5.92
N ALA A 75 1.29 -9.35 -6.92
CA ALA A 75 1.31 -7.90 -6.73
C ALA A 75 0.15 -7.42 -5.84
N LEU A 76 -1.07 -7.93 -6.08
CA LEU A 76 -2.24 -7.61 -5.26
C LEU A 76 -2.06 -8.03 -3.79
N LYS A 77 -1.52 -9.24 -3.55
CA LYS A 77 -1.24 -9.72 -2.19
C LYS A 77 -0.20 -8.86 -1.49
N ALA A 78 0.88 -8.52 -2.19
CA ALA A 78 1.97 -7.75 -1.62
C ALA A 78 1.53 -6.31 -1.28
N LEU A 79 0.77 -5.64 -2.17
CA LEU A 79 0.17 -4.34 -1.90
C LEU A 79 -0.91 -4.39 -0.81
N GLY A 80 -1.66 -5.49 -0.73
CA GLY A 80 -2.61 -5.72 0.36
C GLY A 80 -1.91 -5.80 1.73
N ALA A 81 -0.76 -6.48 1.81
CA ALA A 81 0.05 -6.52 3.03
C ALA A 81 0.66 -5.15 3.38
N GLU A 82 1.09 -4.38 2.36
CA GLU A 82 1.56 -3.01 2.55
C GLU A 82 0.45 -2.11 3.13
N LEU A 83 -0.76 -2.18 2.57
CA LEU A 83 -1.92 -1.46 3.08
C LEU A 83 -2.26 -1.85 4.53
N GLN A 84 -2.26 -3.14 4.83
CA GLN A 84 -2.53 -3.62 6.20
C GLN A 84 -1.49 -3.08 7.19
N THR A 85 -0.21 -3.12 6.83
CA THR A 85 0.88 -2.58 7.67
C THR A 85 0.69 -1.08 7.92
N ALA A 86 0.27 -0.32 6.89
CA ALA A 86 -0.01 1.10 7.05
C ALA A 86 -1.23 1.36 7.93
N ALA A 87 -2.29 0.55 7.80
CA ALA A 87 -3.49 0.64 8.64
C ALA A 87 -3.17 0.34 10.12
N ASP A 88 -2.34 -0.68 10.36
CA ASP A 88 -1.88 -1.03 11.70
C ASP A 88 -1.11 0.13 12.34
N ARG A 89 -0.20 0.78 11.59
CA ARG A 89 0.51 1.98 12.06
C ARG A 89 -0.42 3.15 12.39
N VAL A 90 -1.44 3.42 11.57
CA VAL A 90 -2.43 4.48 11.86
C VAL A 90 -3.13 4.20 13.18
N ARG A 91 -3.57 2.95 13.40
CA ARG A 91 -4.21 2.54 14.65
C ARG A 91 -3.26 2.74 15.85
N ASP A 92 -2.00 2.34 15.73
CA ASP A 92 -1.03 2.46 16.81
C ASP A 92 -0.74 3.93 17.15
N CYS A 93 -0.58 4.79 16.13
CA CYS A 93 -0.42 6.24 16.31
C CYS A 93 -1.65 6.87 17.00
N ARG A 94 -2.87 6.47 16.62
CA ARG A 94 -4.11 6.95 17.26
C ARG A 94 -4.18 6.53 18.72
N ALA A 95 -3.84 5.27 19.02
CA ALA A 95 -3.80 4.77 20.39
C ALA A 95 -2.78 5.52 21.24
N HIS A 96 -1.60 5.80 20.69
CA HIS A 96 -0.56 6.57 21.38
C HIS A 96 -0.99 8.01 21.66
N LEU A 97 -1.55 8.71 20.66
CA LEU A 97 -2.06 10.07 20.85
C LEU A 97 -3.16 10.12 21.91
N ALA A 98 -4.11 9.18 21.88
CA ALA A 98 -5.15 9.08 22.89
C ALA A 98 -4.59 8.85 24.31
N ALA A 99 -3.56 8.01 24.44
CA ALA A 99 -2.89 7.77 25.71
C ALA A 99 -2.22 9.03 26.27
N ILE A 100 -1.64 9.89 25.41
CA ILE A 100 -1.05 11.16 25.84
C ILE A 100 -2.13 12.14 26.29
N VAL A 101 -3.24 12.25 25.55
CA VAL A 101 -4.30 13.24 25.81
C VAL A 101 -5.13 12.90 27.05
N ILE A 102 -5.27 11.61 27.38
CA ILE A 102 -6.02 11.15 28.56
C ILE A 102 -5.16 11.18 29.83
N ALA A 103 -3.83 11.09 29.69
CA ALA A 103 -2.87 11.18 30.79
C ALA A 103 -2.68 12.62 31.30
#